data_AF-A0A924SAC4-F1
#
_entry.id   AF-A0A924SAC4-F1
#
_cell.length_a   1.000
_cell.length_b   1.000
_cell.length_c   1.000
_cell.angle_alpha   90.00
_cell.angle_beta   90.00
_cell.angle_gamma   90.00
#
_symmetry.space_group_name_H-M   'P 1'
#
loop_
_entity.id
_entity.type
_entity.pdbx_description
1 polymer ?
#
loop_
_entity_poly.entity_id
_entity_poly.type
_entity_poly.pdbx_seq_one_letter_code
_entity_poly.pdbx_strand_id
1 'polypeptide(L)'
;TRAGMLATPLRDRFGIPIRLGFYTPKGLPLVLLGAARKMGAPLNEEGAAEIAARARGTPRVAGRLLRRVRGFAEADGASVIGRKAAGLALTRLEGEQLGLDSLDRRYLRALIENYGGGPAGVETLAYAIAEARDAVEDVIEPYLMQQGFIQRTPRGRMACGKAYLHLGLQEPVSAPKIVQGGLFGEEA
;
A
#
# COMPACT_ATOMS: atom_id res chain seq x y z
N THR A 1 5.64 -7.96 15.49
CA THR A 1 5.20 -9.09 16.33
C THR A 1 3.68 -9.07 16.34
N ARG A 2 3.00 -10.12 15.83
CA ARG A 2 1.52 -10.11 15.77
C ARG A 2 0.98 -10.14 17.20
N ALA A 3 0.18 -9.15 17.58
CA ALA A 3 -0.55 -9.20 18.86
C ALA A 3 -1.34 -10.51 18.96
N GLY A 4 -1.92 -10.96 17.84
CA GLY A 4 -2.67 -12.22 17.66
C GLY A 4 -1.90 -13.53 17.84
N MET A 5 -0.57 -13.53 17.68
CA MET A 5 0.28 -14.72 17.90
C MET A 5 0.93 -14.75 19.27
N LEU A 6 0.81 -13.67 20.05
CA LEU A 6 1.24 -13.70 21.45
C LEU A 6 0.21 -14.52 22.22
N ALA A 7 0.70 -15.53 22.93
CA ALA A 7 -0.12 -16.31 23.85
C ALA A 7 -0.84 -15.37 24.83
N THR A 8 -2.13 -15.63 25.08
CA THR A 8 -2.98 -14.83 25.96
C THR A 8 -2.31 -14.48 27.31
N PRO A 9 -1.63 -15.41 28.01
CA PRO A 9 -0.96 -15.11 29.28
C PRO A 9 0.18 -14.10 29.17
N LEU A 10 0.83 -14.00 28.00
CA LEU A 10 1.91 -13.05 27.75
C LEU A 10 1.34 -11.69 27.34
N ARG A 11 0.23 -11.68 26.59
CA ARG A 11 -0.46 -10.44 26.20
C ARG A 11 -1.00 -9.70 27.42
N ASP A 12 -1.59 -10.42 28.37
CA ASP A 12 -2.18 -9.84 29.59
C ASP A 12 -1.13 -9.21 30.53
N ARG A 13 0.15 -9.57 30.38
CA ARG A 13 1.27 -8.95 31.11
C ARG A 13 1.69 -7.59 30.55
N PHE A 14 1.28 -7.22 29.34
CA PHE A 14 1.54 -5.89 28.78
C PHE A 14 0.40 -4.94 29.17
N GLY A 15 0.58 -4.19 30.26
CA GLY A 15 -0.46 -3.32 30.83
C GLY A 15 -0.92 -2.14 29.94
N ILE A 16 -0.17 -1.79 28.88
CA ILE A 16 -0.55 -0.72 27.94
C ILE A 16 -0.30 -1.20 26.50
N PRO A 17 -1.31 -1.81 25.84
CA PRO A 17 -1.19 -2.20 24.45
C PRO A 17 -1.26 -0.98 23.52
N ILE A 18 -0.13 -0.57 22.95
CA ILE A 18 -0.07 0.52 21.96
C ILE A 18 -0.18 -0.07 20.55
N ARG A 19 -1.15 0.43 19.76
CA ARG A 19 -1.27 0.12 18.34
C ARG A 19 -0.82 1.31 17.51
N LEU A 20 0.23 1.11 16.71
CA LEU A 20 0.69 2.11 15.76
C LEU A 20 -0.10 1.97 14.45
N GLY A 21 -0.79 3.05 14.08
CA GLY A 21 -1.45 3.17 12.78
C GLY A 21 -0.56 3.84 11.74
N PHE A 22 -1.08 3.98 10.53
CA PHE A 22 -0.45 4.79 9.50
C PHE A 22 -0.46 6.28 9.88
N TYR A 23 0.59 7.00 9.48
CA TYR A 23 0.67 8.44 9.66
C TYR A 23 -0.33 9.15 8.78
N THR A 24 -0.84 10.27 9.27
CA THR A 24 -1.70 11.14 8.49
C THR A 24 -0.90 11.88 7.40
N PRO A 25 -1.55 12.28 6.31
CA PRO A 25 -0.92 13.08 5.25
C PRO A 25 -0.30 14.40 5.74
N LYS A 26 -0.77 14.93 6.88
CA LYS A 26 -0.23 16.14 7.51
C LYS A 26 0.94 15.86 8.46
N GLY A 27 0.95 14.70 9.14
CA GLY A 27 2.00 14.36 10.10
C GLY A 27 3.29 13.86 9.44
N LEU A 28 3.18 13.14 8.33
CA LEU A 28 4.34 12.54 7.66
C LEU A 28 5.32 13.56 7.04
N PRO A 29 4.87 14.68 6.42
CA PRO A 29 5.77 15.74 5.96
C PRO A 29 6.65 16.33 7.07
N LEU A 30 6.12 16.51 8.28
CA LEU A 30 6.87 17.03 9.43
C LEU A 30 8.04 16.11 9.81
N VAL A 31 7.79 14.80 9.79
CA VAL A 31 8.83 13.79 10.04
C VAL A 31 9.91 13.84 8.96
N LEU A 32 9.51 14.02 7.69
CA LEU A 32 10.43 14.15 6.56
C LEU A 32 11.30 15.40 6.64
N LEU A 33 10.72 16.55 6.98
CA LEU A 33 11.47 17.80 7.16
C LEU A 33 12.52 17.66 8.27
N GLY A 34 12.16 17.03 9.39
CA GLY A 34 13.10 16.73 10.46
C GLY A 34 14.22 15.78 10.02
N ALA A 35 13.88 14.74 9.26
CA ALA A 35 14.87 13.80 8.72
C ALA A 35 15.82 14.46 7.70
N ALA A 36 15.30 15.32 6.84
CA ALA A 36 16.07 16.05 5.83
C ALA A 36 17.11 16.98 6.46
N ARG A 37 16.71 17.72 7.52
CA ARG A 37 17.63 18.56 8.30
C ARG A 37 18.80 17.76 8.88
N LYS A 38 18.54 16.59 9.47
CA LYS A 38 19.58 15.71 10.02
C LYS A 38 20.55 15.18 8.96
N MET A 39 20.08 15.05 7.72
CA MET A 39 20.86 14.52 6.60
C MET A 39 21.54 15.61 5.76
N GLY A 40 21.39 16.89 6.10
CA GLY A 40 21.88 18.01 5.31
C GLY A 40 21.20 18.16 3.95
N ALA A 41 19.99 17.59 3.77
CA ALA A 41 19.26 17.67 2.51
C ALA A 41 18.32 18.89 2.53
N PRO A 42 18.49 19.88 1.65
CA PRO A 42 17.60 21.04 1.58
C PRO A 42 16.25 20.63 0.99
N LEU A 43 15.25 20.41 1.87
CA LEU A 43 13.89 19.99 1.54
C LEU A 43 12.88 21.04 2.00
N ASN A 44 12.01 21.49 1.09
CA ASN A 44 10.90 22.40 1.32
C ASN A 44 9.60 21.62 1.57
N GLU A 45 8.61 22.30 2.17
CA GLU A 45 7.34 21.68 2.60
C GLU A 45 6.60 21.00 1.45
N GLU A 46 6.58 21.62 0.26
CA GLU A 46 5.92 21.04 -0.92
C GLU A 46 6.62 19.77 -1.41
N GLY A 47 7.95 19.70 -1.35
CA GLY A 47 8.71 18.50 -1.68
C GLY A 47 8.49 17.40 -0.64
N ALA A 48 8.43 17.76 0.64
CA ALA A 48 8.10 16.83 1.72
C ALA A 48 6.69 16.26 1.57
N ALA A 49 5.70 17.09 1.18
CA ALA A 49 4.34 16.66 0.92
C ALA A 49 4.26 15.68 -0.26
N GLU A 50 5.01 15.95 -1.34
CA GLU A 50 5.08 15.06 -2.51
C GLU A 50 5.67 13.69 -2.15
N ILE A 51 6.76 13.65 -1.37
CA ILE A 51 7.36 12.40 -0.89
C ILE A 51 6.41 11.67 0.08
N ALA A 52 5.77 12.42 0.99
CA ALA A 52 4.83 11.86 1.96
C ALA A 52 3.62 11.21 1.30
N ALA A 53 3.10 11.81 0.23
CA ALA A 53 1.97 11.28 -0.53
C ALA A 53 2.27 9.88 -1.09
N ARG A 54 3.53 9.61 -1.49
CA ARG A 54 3.95 8.32 -2.05
C ARG A 54 4.44 7.31 -1.00
N ALA A 55 4.67 7.77 0.23
CA ALA A 55 5.23 6.94 1.31
C ALA A 55 4.20 6.12 2.10
N ARG A 56 2.94 6.07 1.65
CA ARG A 56 1.87 5.22 2.23
C ARG A 56 1.62 5.42 3.73
N GLY A 57 1.84 6.62 4.25
CA GLY A 57 1.70 6.87 5.69
C GLY A 57 2.74 6.13 6.55
N THR A 58 3.82 5.62 5.96
CA THR A 58 4.86 4.86 6.69
C THR A 58 6.17 5.66 6.76
N PRO A 59 6.64 6.04 7.97
CA PRO A 59 7.87 6.83 8.13
C PRO A 59 9.11 6.16 7.55
N ARG A 60 9.18 4.82 7.65
CA ARG A 60 10.33 4.06 7.14
C ARG A 60 10.43 4.15 5.61
N VAL A 61 9.31 4.06 4.90
CA VAL A 61 9.28 4.22 3.43
C VAL A 61 9.56 5.67 3.07
N ALA A 62 8.96 6.63 3.79
CA ALA A 62 9.22 8.06 3.59
C ALA A 62 10.72 8.39 3.68
N GLY A 63 11.39 7.95 4.74
CA GLY A 63 12.84 8.16 4.90
C GLY A 63 13.68 7.43 3.85
N ARG A 64 13.25 6.24 3.38
CA ARG A 64 13.90 5.53 2.27
C ARG A 64 13.80 6.33 0.96
N LEU A 65 12.61 6.86 0.66
CA LEU A 65 12.37 7.68 -0.52
C LEU A 65 13.18 8.98 -0.48
N LEU A 66 13.20 9.65 0.67
CA LEU A 66 14.00 10.87 0.85
C LEU A 66 15.48 10.66 0.51
N ARG A 67 16.07 9.55 0.98
CA ARG A 67 17.47 9.21 0.64
C ARG A 67 17.69 9.05 -0.87
N ARG A 68 16.75 8.42 -1.57
CA ARG A 68 16.85 8.21 -3.02
C ARG A 68 16.63 9.51 -3.78
N VAL A 69 15.59 10.28 -3.44
CA VAL A 69 15.28 11.57 -4.05
C VAL A 69 16.45 12.55 -3.87
N ARG A 70 17.11 12.55 -2.70
CA ARG A 70 18.32 13.34 -2.48
C ARG A 70 19.42 12.99 -3.49
N GLY A 71 19.72 11.71 -3.69
CA GLY A 71 20.74 11.29 -4.65
C GLY A 71 20.43 11.73 -6.08
N PHE A 72 19.15 11.72 -6.49
CA PHE A 72 18.74 12.26 -7.78
C PHE A 72 18.85 13.79 -7.85
N ALA A 73 18.46 14.49 -6.78
CA ALA A 73 18.55 15.95 -6.72
C ALA A 73 20.01 16.43 -6.77
N GLU A 74 20.93 15.72 -6.10
CA GLU A 74 22.37 15.97 -6.16
C GLU A 74 22.92 15.75 -7.57
N ALA A 75 22.49 14.67 -8.26
CA ALA A 75 22.90 14.39 -9.64
C ALA A 75 22.34 15.39 -10.66
N ASP A 76 21.11 15.87 -10.47
CA ASP A 76 20.46 16.87 -11.33
C ASP A 76 20.90 18.32 -10.99
N GLY A 77 21.79 18.52 -9.98
CA GLY A 77 22.31 19.83 -9.59
C GLY A 77 21.30 20.74 -8.87
N ALA A 78 20.24 20.18 -8.31
CA ALA A 78 19.21 20.95 -7.62
C ALA A 78 19.68 21.40 -6.23
N SER A 79 19.66 22.71 -5.99
CA SER A 79 20.03 23.29 -4.69
C SER A 79 18.99 23.04 -3.59
N VAL A 80 17.72 22.82 -3.95
CA VAL A 80 16.59 22.64 -3.04
C VAL A 80 15.58 21.64 -3.62
N ILE A 81 15.17 20.64 -2.83
CA ILE A 81 14.24 19.57 -3.23
C ILE A 81 12.78 20.05 -3.13
N GLY A 82 12.34 20.82 -4.11
CA GLY A 82 10.94 21.25 -4.23
C GLY A 82 10.00 20.18 -4.80
N ARG A 83 8.71 20.52 -4.96
CA ARG A 83 7.70 19.61 -5.54
C ARG A 83 8.11 19.05 -6.91
N LYS A 84 8.63 19.90 -7.81
CA LYS A 84 9.02 19.48 -9.16
C LYS A 84 10.20 18.50 -9.14
N ALA A 85 11.25 18.81 -8.37
CA ALA A 85 12.43 17.96 -8.24
C ALA A 85 12.07 16.61 -7.60
N ALA A 86 11.28 16.63 -6.52
CA ALA A 86 10.78 15.42 -5.88
C ALA A 86 9.91 14.59 -6.83
N GLY A 87 8.96 15.22 -7.53
CA GLY A 87 8.09 14.56 -8.48
C GLY A 87 8.85 13.90 -9.64
N LEU A 88 9.86 14.58 -10.20
CA LEU A 88 10.69 14.05 -11.27
C LEU A 88 11.52 12.84 -10.78
N ALA A 89 12.18 12.96 -9.63
CA ALA A 89 12.96 11.89 -9.03
C ALA A 89 12.08 10.67 -8.70
N LEU A 90 10.92 10.88 -8.09
CA LEU A 90 9.98 9.82 -7.75
C LEU A 90 9.37 9.15 -8.99
N THR A 91 9.14 9.90 -10.07
CA THR A 91 8.66 9.34 -11.34
C THR A 91 9.72 8.45 -11.98
N ARG A 92 11.00 8.87 -11.96
CA ARG A 92 12.12 8.03 -12.41
C ARG A 92 12.32 6.79 -11.53
N LEU A 93 12.02 6.88 -10.23
CA LEU A 93 12.21 5.80 -9.26
C LEU A 93 11.08 4.75 -9.25
N GLU A 94 9.81 5.19 -9.34
CA GLU A 94 8.65 4.32 -9.08
C GLU A 94 7.63 4.28 -10.23
N GLY A 95 7.82 5.09 -11.28
CA GLY A 95 7.04 5.05 -12.52
C GLY A 95 5.64 5.67 -12.44
N GLU A 96 4.96 5.72 -11.29
CA GLU A 96 3.57 6.23 -11.22
C GLU A 96 3.20 7.03 -9.96
N GLN A 97 2.05 7.71 -10.05
CA GLN A 97 1.59 8.82 -9.20
C GLN A 97 0.83 8.38 -7.93
N LEU A 98 0.33 7.14 -7.83
CA LEU A 98 -0.52 6.69 -6.72
C LEU A 98 0.21 6.09 -5.50
N GLY A 99 1.54 6.04 -5.50
CA GLY A 99 2.32 5.51 -4.36
C GLY A 99 2.24 3.98 -4.18
N LEU A 100 1.80 3.25 -5.21
CA LEU A 100 1.91 1.80 -5.29
C LEU A 100 3.32 1.41 -5.71
N ASP A 101 3.94 0.50 -4.95
CA ASP A 101 5.26 -0.03 -5.26
C ASP A 101 5.17 -0.97 -6.46
N SER A 102 6.32 -1.27 -7.05
CA SER A 102 6.52 -2.37 -8.00
C SER A 102 5.89 -3.70 -7.55
N LEU A 103 6.05 -4.07 -6.28
CA LEU A 103 5.47 -5.28 -5.70
C LEU A 103 3.94 -5.21 -5.61
N ASP A 104 3.39 -4.06 -5.23
CA ASP A 104 1.94 -3.87 -5.15
C ASP A 104 1.30 -4.01 -6.55
N ARG A 105 1.95 -3.44 -7.57
CA ARG A 105 1.51 -3.60 -8.97
C ARG A 105 1.60 -5.03 -9.45
N ARG A 106 2.68 -5.75 -9.14
CA ARG A 106 2.82 -7.18 -9.46
C ARG A 106 1.72 -8.00 -8.79
N TYR A 107 1.37 -7.67 -7.55
CA TYR A 107 0.27 -8.31 -6.83
C TYR A 107 -1.08 -8.06 -7.52
N LEU A 108 -1.43 -6.80 -7.80
CA LEU A 108 -2.69 -6.47 -8.46
C LEU A 108 -2.77 -7.05 -9.87
N ARG A 109 -1.67 -7.01 -10.62
CA ARG A 109 -1.56 -7.60 -11.95
C ARG A 109 -1.75 -9.12 -11.90
N ALA A 110 -1.06 -9.81 -11.00
CA ALA A 110 -1.24 -11.25 -10.83
C ALA A 110 -2.69 -11.60 -10.45
N LEU A 111 -3.31 -10.83 -9.56
CA LEU A 111 -4.70 -11.05 -9.16
C LEU A 111 -5.69 -10.86 -10.32
N ILE A 112 -5.48 -9.84 -11.17
CA ILE A 112 -6.40 -9.50 -12.26
C ILE A 112 -6.13 -10.32 -13.52
N GLU A 113 -4.88 -10.39 -13.98
CA GLU A 113 -4.52 -11.07 -15.24
C GLU A 113 -4.52 -12.60 -15.09
N ASN A 114 -3.99 -13.15 -13.98
CA ASN A 114 -3.88 -14.60 -13.84
C ASN A 114 -5.16 -15.24 -13.28
N TYR A 115 -5.89 -14.52 -12.42
CA TYR A 115 -7.05 -15.04 -11.71
C TYR A 115 -8.36 -14.30 -12.01
N GLY A 116 -8.38 -13.41 -13.00
CA GLY A 116 -9.59 -12.72 -13.44
C GLY A 116 -10.25 -11.84 -12.38
N GLY A 117 -9.49 -11.40 -11.37
CA GLY A 117 -10.01 -10.62 -10.24
C GLY A 117 -10.38 -11.44 -8.99
N GLY A 118 -10.20 -12.75 -9.01
CA GLY A 118 -10.39 -13.65 -7.86
C GLY A 118 -11.62 -14.56 -7.96
N PRO A 119 -11.89 -15.37 -6.91
CA PRO A 119 -11.16 -15.45 -5.64
C PRO A 119 -9.83 -16.22 -5.75
N ALA A 120 -8.73 -15.61 -5.29
CA ALA A 120 -7.40 -16.24 -5.26
C ALA A 120 -6.90 -16.48 -3.83
N GLY A 121 -6.24 -17.62 -3.60
CA GLY A 121 -5.59 -17.94 -2.33
C GLY A 121 -4.35 -17.09 -2.09
N VAL A 122 -4.04 -16.79 -0.82
CA VAL A 122 -2.82 -16.00 -0.51
C VAL A 122 -1.55 -16.74 -0.87
N GLU A 123 -1.54 -18.07 -0.74
CA GLU A 123 -0.40 -18.89 -1.12
C GLU A 123 -0.18 -18.85 -2.63
N THR A 124 -1.26 -18.91 -3.42
CA THR A 124 -1.19 -18.82 -4.87
C THR A 124 -0.72 -17.44 -5.35
N LEU A 125 -1.17 -16.38 -4.67
CA LEU A 125 -0.72 -15.03 -4.96
C LEU A 125 0.75 -14.81 -4.56
N ALA A 126 1.15 -15.30 -3.38
CA ALA A 126 2.53 -15.24 -2.90
C ALA A 126 3.48 -15.96 -3.87
N TYR A 127 3.10 -17.14 -4.36
CA TYR A 127 3.85 -17.87 -5.38
C TYR A 127 3.93 -17.09 -6.70
N ALA A 128 2.82 -16.51 -7.16
CA ALA A 128 2.79 -15.74 -8.41
C ALA A 128 3.72 -14.52 -8.40
N ILE A 129 3.93 -13.88 -7.25
CA ILE A 129 4.85 -12.73 -7.13
C ILE A 129 6.25 -13.11 -6.62
N ALA A 130 6.49 -14.40 -6.33
CA ALA A 130 7.72 -14.93 -5.75
C ALA A 130 8.11 -14.28 -4.40
N GLU A 131 7.11 -14.05 -3.54
CA GLU A 131 7.31 -13.49 -2.19
C GLU A 131 6.81 -14.45 -1.12
N ALA A 132 7.31 -14.29 0.11
CA ALA A 132 6.82 -15.07 1.24
C ALA A 132 5.38 -14.69 1.60
N ARG A 133 4.54 -15.68 1.92
CA ARG A 133 3.13 -15.47 2.33
C ARG A 133 3.01 -14.41 3.43
N ASP A 134 3.85 -14.49 4.45
CA ASP A 134 3.81 -13.54 5.57
C ASP A 134 4.12 -12.11 5.12
N ALA A 135 5.03 -11.91 4.16
CA ALA A 135 5.34 -10.59 3.62
C ALA A 135 4.13 -10.01 2.87
N VAL A 136 3.38 -10.86 2.15
CA VAL A 136 2.17 -10.45 1.45
C VAL A 136 1.09 -9.99 2.44
N GLU A 137 0.78 -10.80 3.45
CA GLU A 137 -0.29 -10.50 4.43
C GLU A 137 0.07 -9.33 5.36
N ASP A 138 1.34 -9.24 5.80
CA ASP A 138 1.74 -8.28 6.84
C ASP A 138 2.25 -6.94 6.25
N VAL A 139 2.71 -6.91 4.99
CA VAL A 139 3.33 -5.70 4.39
C VAL A 139 2.51 -5.13 3.23
N ILE A 140 2.05 -5.97 2.31
CA ILE A 140 1.43 -5.52 1.05
C ILE A 140 -0.09 -5.32 1.23
N GLU A 141 -0.76 -6.36 1.71
CA GLU A 141 -2.23 -6.40 1.84
C GLU A 141 -2.85 -5.27 2.69
N PRO A 142 -2.26 -4.83 3.82
CA PRO A 142 -2.88 -3.81 4.67
C PRO A 142 -3.12 -2.48 3.94
N TYR A 143 -2.16 -2.05 3.13
CA TYR A 143 -2.28 -0.80 2.37
C TYR A 143 -3.28 -0.96 1.21
N LEU A 144 -3.19 -2.06 0.46
CA LEU A 144 -4.11 -2.34 -0.64
C LEU A 144 -5.56 -2.46 -0.18
N MET A 145 -5.82 -3.09 0.97
CA MET A 145 -7.14 -3.18 1.58
C MET A 145 -7.62 -1.82 2.07
N GLN A 146 -6.78 -1.06 2.78
CA GLN A 146 -7.16 0.27 3.29
C GLN A 146 -7.51 1.25 2.17
N GLN A 147 -6.81 1.16 1.04
CA GLN A 147 -7.08 1.99 -0.14
C GLN A 147 -8.25 1.48 -1.00
N GLY A 148 -8.81 0.31 -0.68
CA GLY A 148 -9.95 -0.29 -1.40
C GLY A 148 -9.58 -0.91 -2.75
N PHE A 149 -8.33 -1.34 -2.95
CA PHE A 149 -7.93 -2.06 -4.16
C PHE A 149 -8.32 -3.54 -4.11
N ILE A 150 -8.32 -4.14 -2.93
CA ILE A 150 -8.60 -5.56 -2.72
C ILE A 150 -9.56 -5.77 -1.56
N GLN A 151 -10.32 -6.86 -1.62
CA GLN A 151 -11.21 -7.31 -0.56
C GLN A 151 -10.89 -8.75 -0.17
N ARG A 152 -10.91 -9.01 1.15
CA ARG A 152 -10.79 -10.36 1.69
C ARG A 152 -12.17 -11.02 1.75
N THR A 153 -12.30 -12.20 1.15
CA THR A 153 -13.49 -13.05 1.22
C THR A 153 -13.13 -14.40 1.85
N PRO A 154 -14.11 -15.21 2.31
CA PRO A 154 -13.84 -16.55 2.81
C PRO A 154 -13.18 -17.47 1.76
N ARG A 155 -13.43 -17.23 0.47
CA ARG A 155 -12.90 -18.03 -0.64
C ARG A 155 -11.52 -17.58 -1.11
N GLY A 156 -11.07 -16.39 -0.72
CA GLY A 156 -9.81 -15.81 -1.19
C GLY A 156 -9.84 -14.28 -1.28
N ARG A 157 -8.85 -13.70 -1.93
CA ARG A 157 -8.76 -12.27 -2.21
C ARG A 157 -9.44 -11.97 -3.54
N MET A 158 -10.16 -10.86 -3.59
CA MET A 158 -10.79 -10.34 -4.82
C MET A 158 -10.31 -8.92 -5.08
N ALA A 159 -10.15 -8.57 -6.35
CA ALA A 159 -9.85 -7.22 -6.79
C ALA A 159 -11.14 -6.37 -6.80
N CYS A 160 -11.05 -5.14 -6.32
CA CYS A 160 -12.15 -4.17 -6.39
C CYS A 160 -12.03 -3.35 -7.69
N GLY A 161 -13.11 -2.66 -8.11
CA GLY A 161 -13.11 -1.78 -9.29
C GLY A 161 -11.96 -0.77 -9.34
N LYS A 162 -11.51 -0.25 -8.19
CA LYS A 162 -10.35 0.66 -8.11
C LYS A 162 -9.05 0.05 -8.66
N ALA A 163 -8.86 -1.26 -8.51
CA ALA A 163 -7.68 -1.96 -9.02
C ALA A 163 -7.69 -2.07 -10.54
N TYR A 164 -8.86 -2.32 -11.14
CA TYR A 164 -9.03 -2.34 -12.59
C TYR A 164 -8.78 -0.97 -13.20
N LEU A 165 -9.41 0.07 -12.64
CA LEU A 165 -9.20 1.45 -13.07
C LEU A 165 -7.74 1.87 -12.99
N HIS A 166 -7.02 1.44 -11.94
CA HIS A 166 -5.60 1.72 -11.80
C HIS A 166 -4.75 1.05 -12.89
N LEU A 167 -5.10 -0.16 -13.32
CA LEU A 167 -4.39 -0.85 -14.39
C LEU A 167 -4.84 -0.42 -15.80
N GLY A 168 -5.79 0.52 -15.91
CA GLY A 168 -6.40 0.93 -17.18
C GLY A 168 -7.27 -0.17 -17.80
N LEU A 169 -7.68 -1.16 -17.01
CA LEU A 169 -8.50 -2.28 -17.43
C LEU A 169 -9.99 -1.96 -17.15
N GLN A 170 -10.88 -2.43 -18.02
CA GLN A 170 -12.30 -2.40 -17.73
C GLN A 170 -12.60 -3.46 -16.66
N GLU A 171 -13.37 -3.07 -15.65
CA GLU A 171 -13.89 -4.01 -14.67
C GLU A 171 -14.71 -5.07 -15.41
N PRO A 172 -14.45 -6.38 -15.21
CA PRO A 172 -15.30 -7.41 -15.78
C PRO A 172 -16.70 -7.19 -15.23
N VAL A 173 -17.67 -7.04 -16.14
CA VAL A 173 -19.10 -6.90 -15.78
C VAL A 173 -19.44 -8.07 -14.89
N SER A 174 -19.51 -7.84 -13.57
CA SER A 174 -19.76 -8.93 -12.64
C SER A 174 -21.14 -9.49 -12.99
N ALA A 175 -21.17 -10.77 -13.35
CA ALA A 175 -22.39 -11.54 -13.54
C ALA A 175 -23.36 -11.24 -12.37
N PRO A 176 -24.68 -11.18 -12.64
CA PRO A 176 -25.65 -10.66 -11.69
C PRO A 176 -25.43 -11.32 -10.33
N LYS A 177 -25.36 -10.50 -9.27
CA LYS A 177 -25.43 -10.97 -7.89
C LYS A 177 -26.55 -12.00 -7.86
N ILE A 178 -26.21 -13.28 -7.68
CA ILE A 178 -27.20 -14.28 -7.35
C ILE A 178 -27.69 -13.85 -5.97
N VAL A 179 -28.75 -13.05 -5.98
CA VAL A 179 -29.63 -12.89 -4.83
C VAL A 179 -30.02 -14.32 -4.53
N GLN A 180 -29.48 -14.88 -3.45
CA GLN A 180 -30.01 -16.10 -2.89
C GLN A 180 -31.47 -15.79 -2.55
N GLY A 181 -32.36 -16.08 -3.50
CA GLY A 181 -33.80 -16.05 -3.27
C GLY A 181 -34.08 -16.96 -2.09
N GLY A 182 -34.75 -16.43 -1.08
CA GLY A 182 -35.14 -17.17 0.11
C GLY A 182 -35.80 -18.49 -0.29
N LEU A 183 -35.19 -19.60 0.14
CA LEU A 183 -35.61 -20.95 -0.19
C LEU A 183 -36.72 -21.47 0.75
N PHE A 184 -37.55 -20.58 1.28
CA PHE A 184 -38.72 -20.93 2.07
C PHE A 184 -39.88 -20.07 1.57
N GLY A 185 -40.66 -20.64 0.64
CA GLY A 185 -42.01 -20.16 0.38
C GLY A 185 -42.86 -20.43 1.61
N GLU A 186 -43.54 -19.39 2.09
CA GLU A 186 -44.69 -19.54 2.99
C GLU A 186 -45.76 -20.33 2.24
N GLU A 187 -46.00 -21.58 2.65
CA GLU A 187 -47.24 -22.29 2.32
C GLU A 187 -48.34 -21.81 3.28
N ALA A 188 -49.47 -21.47 2.68
CA ALA A 188 -50.70 -20.95 3.28
C ALA A 188 -51.46 -22.00 4.10
#